data_AF-A0A3D2TYD0-F1
#
_entry.id   AF-A0A3D2TYD0-F1
#
_cell.length_a   1.000
_cell.length_b   1.000
_cell.length_c   1.000
_cell.angle_alpha   90.00
_cell.angle_beta   90.00
_cell.angle_gamma   90.00
#
_symmetry.space_group_name_H-M   'P 1'
#
loop_
_entity.id
_entity.type
_entity.pdbx_description
1 polymer ?
#
loop_
_entity_poly.entity_id
_entity_poly.type
_entity_poly.pdbx_seq_one_letter_code
_entity_poly.pdbx_strand_id
1 'polypeptide(L)' 'MSEFVEPLGMRVLIRKDEARQTTKGGIVLPDDAEIPTITGRVVEISAQV' A
#
# COMPACT_ATOMS: atom_id res chain seq x y z
N MET A 1 -5.97 1.61 -20.20
CA MET A 1 -4.55 1.94 -20.39
C MET A 1 -3.80 1.38 -19.19
N SER A 2 -2.74 0.61 -19.39
CA SER A 2 -1.88 0.19 -18.28
C SER A 2 -1.01 1.38 -17.89
N GLU A 3 -1.28 2.00 -16.74
CA GLU A 3 -0.38 2.99 -16.16
C GLU A 3 0.88 2.26 -15.67
N PHE A 4 2.03 2.63 -16.24
CA PHE A 4 3.35 2.12 -15.87
C PHE A 4 4.14 3.27 -15.25
N VAL A 5 4.75 3.01 -14.09
CA VAL A 5 5.55 3.99 -13.34
C VAL A 5 6.89 3.35 -13.00
N GLU A 6 7.96 3.97 -13.48
CA GLU A 6 9.33 3.57 -13.18
C GLU A 6 9.87 4.32 -11.95
N PRO A 7 10.22 3.63 -10.85
CA PRO A 7 10.87 4.26 -9.71
C PRO A 7 12.34 4.58 -10.04
N LEU A 8 12.82 5.79 -9.68
CA LEU A 8 14.20 6.21 -9.95
C LEU A 8 15.07 6.19 -8.68
N GLY A 9 16.36 5.85 -8.82
CA GLY A 9 17.30 5.81 -7.70
C GLY A 9 16.97 4.68 -6.72
N MET A 10 17.24 4.86 -5.43
CA MET A 10 16.98 3.84 -4.40
C MET A 10 15.52 3.81 -3.92
N ARG A 11 14.56 3.83 -4.85
CA ARG A 11 13.12 3.80 -4.54
C ARG A 11 12.48 2.52 -5.06
N VAL A 12 11.38 2.14 -4.41
CA VAL A 12 10.56 0.98 -4.75
C VAL A 12 9.12 1.44 -4.86
N LEU A 13 8.42 1.00 -5.91
CA LEU A 13 7.00 1.24 -6.07
C LEU A 13 6.22 0.16 -5.34
N ILE A 14 5.39 0.56 -4.38
CA ILE A 14 4.59 -0.33 -3.55
C ILE A 14 3.11 -0.03 -3.77
N ARG A 15 2.32 -1.07 -4.01
CA ARG A 15 0.86 -1.00 -3.91
C ARG A 15 0.47 -1.34 -2.48
N LYS A 16 -0.07 -0.35 -1.75
CA LYS A 16 -0.53 -0.50 -0.37
C LYS A 16 -1.73 -1.45 -0.31
N ASP A 17 -1.77 -2.32 0.70
CA ASP A 17 -2.94 -3.18 0.92
C ASP A 17 -4.09 -2.35 1.50
N GLU A 18 -5.31 -2.87 1.38
CA GLU A 18 -6.51 -2.19 1.86
C GLU A 18 -6.47 -1.94 3.38
N ALA A 19 -7.03 -0.80 3.80
CA ALA A 19 -7.23 -0.49 5.21
C ALA A 19 -8.31 -1.40 5.80
N ARG A 20 -8.14 -1.80 7.07
CA ARG A 20 -9.15 -2.60 7.77
C ARG A 20 -10.06 -1.69 8.57
N GLN A 21 -11.36 -1.85 8.35
CA GLN A 21 -12.43 -1.15 9.10
C GLN A 21 -12.96 -1.96 10.28
N THR A 22 -12.38 -3.12 10.55
CA THR A 22 -12.78 -3.98 11.67
C THR A 22 -11.55 -4.44 12.42
N THR A 23 -11.63 -4.36 13.74
CA THR A 23 -10.62 -4.95 14.62
C THR A 23 -10.67 -6.48 14.53
N LYS A 24 -9.62 -7.16 14.99
CA LYS A 24 -9.60 -8.64 15.03
C LYS A 24 -10.75 -9.25 15.84
N GLY A 25 -11.29 -8.50 16.81
CA GLY A 25 -12.41 -8.92 17.66
C GLY A 25 -13.80 -8.63 17.09
N GLY A 26 -13.91 -8.12 15.86
CA GLY A 26 -15.20 -7.87 15.20
C GLY A 26 -15.81 -6.49 15.44
N ILE A 27 -15.10 -5.58 16.15
CA ILE A 27 -15.58 -4.20 16.35
C ILE A 27 -15.37 -3.41 15.06
N VAL A 28 -16.46 -2.85 14.53
CA VAL A 28 -16.45 -1.93 13.39
C VAL A 28 -15.95 -0.57 13.84
N LEU A 29 -14.99 -0.01 13.10
CA LEU A 29 -14.43 1.31 13.35
C LEU A 29 -15.31 2.39 12.70
N PRO A 30 -15.40 3.59 13.30
CA PRO A 30 -16.08 4.72 12.68
C PRO A 30 -15.32 5.18 11.43
N ASP A 31 -16.03 5.81 10.48
CA ASP A 31 -15.51 6.11 9.13
C ASP A 31 -14.23 6.97 9.13
N ASP A 32 -14.08 7.86 10.10
CA ASP A 32 -12.90 8.72 10.27
C ASP A 32 -11.70 8.00 10.90
N ALA A 33 -11.86 6.76 11.37
CA ALA A 33 -10.84 5.97 12.05
C ALA A 33 -10.57 4.66 11.29
N GLU A 34 -9.57 4.67 10.41
CA GLU A 34 -9.03 3.46 9.79
C GLU A 34 -7.73 3.02 10.46
N ILE A 35 -7.47 1.71 10.51
CA ILE A 35 -6.14 1.22 10.87
C ILE A 35 -5.21 1.47 9.67
N PRO A 36 -4.17 2.31 9.79
CA PRO A 36 -3.31 2.61 8.67
C PRO A 36 -2.54 1.35 8.26
N THR A 37 -2.77 0.89 7.03
CA THR A 37 -1.99 -0.21 6.48
C THR A 37 -0.62 0.27 6.04
N ILE A 38 0.43 -0.28 6.65
CA ILE A 38 1.83 -0.04 6.26
C ILE A 38 2.38 -1.16 5.38
N THR A 39 1.60 -2.23 5.18
CA THR A 39 1.95 -3.35 4.32
C THR A 39 1.51 -3.09 2.88
N GLY A 40 2.18 -3.74 1.95
CA GLY A 40 1.87 -3.65 0.54
C GLY A 40 2.69 -4.63 -0.27
N ARG A 41 2.38 -4.70 -1.56
CA ARG A 41 3.11 -5.52 -2.54
C ARG A 41 4.05 -4.66 -3.36
N VAL A 42 5.29 -5.10 -3.49
CA VAL A 42 6.26 -4.50 -4.43
C VAL A 42 5.76 -4.74 -5.85
N VAL A 43 5.59 -3.66 -6.60
CA VAL A 43 5.15 -3.71 -8.00
C VAL A 43 6.33 -3.51 -8.93
N GLU A 44 7.21 -2.57 -8.62
CA GLU A 44 8.40 -2.29 -9.42
C GLU A 44 9.59 -1.87 -8.56
N ILE A 45 10.79 -2.17 -9.06
CA ILE A 45 12.08 -1.76 -8.49
C ILE A 45 12.87 -0.96 -9.52
N SER A 46 13.74 -0.06 -9.07
CA SER A 46 14.55 0.73 -9.99
C SER A 46 15.60 -0.14 -10.68
N ALA A 47 15.68 -0.03 -12.02
CA ALA A 47 16.81 -0.56 -12.78
C ALA A 47 18.02 0.35 -12.56
N GLN A 48 18.77 0.15 -11.47
CA GLN A 48 20.05 0.83 -11.29
C GLN A 48 21.06 0.28 -12.31
N VAL A 49 21.56 1.16 -13.18
CA VAL A 49 22.70 0.93 -14.09
C VAL A 49 23.96 1.49 -13.45
#